data_AF-A0A9W8JVC5-F1
#
_entry.id   AF-A0A9W8JVC5-F1
#
_cell.length_a   1.000
_cell.length_b   1.000
_cell.length_c   1.000
_cell.angle_alpha   90.00
_cell.angle_beta   90.00
_cell.angle_gamma   90.00
#
_symmetry.space_group_name_H-M   'P 1'
#
loop_
_entity.id
_entity.type
_entity.pdbx_description
1 polymer ?
#
loop_
_entity_poly.entity_id
_entity_poly.type
_entity_poly.pdbx_seq_one_letter_code
_entity_poly.pdbx_strand_id
1 'polypeptide(L)'
;MAESQQVHHRNDSVESNATIKSIQSAGSVSSTLSMASTASVSLGIYEELKPDIERLQRTITEKGLERYLPKAELLVSSLSSSDFNETDFCGSKLKLDGVLKGMLVHAVGVDGKKYVLAAILSCESQAQGLTDDEKRLDSVKRLKAVAETWTFYVLFIFKAGPGSHKKQLRPLRTMSRDVVLRRDGYQCVITGWLDKEHLHDRDLPAAPVVASHILRRAVATFKDGSDASRAAALTFDILRHFTGLGEKVIQNLEDHADHVANGLTLNLIAHAEWDAYAFCLKATDVEHEYKIHYFSNVTKGSLTGLRGLAHVAPDELVRFKDRSDEFQQKRRKKLNDEDGAQPSSSTRSGSGPQGSSQYELPSKTFIAIHAAVAGVLNMSGAGKFFDELLSKFDKDDKKNPPARCWDDLEVKALNSHLSESVHEMFINA
;
A
#
# COMPACT_ATOMS: atom_id res chain seq x y z
N MET A 1 -32.02 43.15 73.28
CA MET A 1 -32.14 41.79 73.85
C MET A 1 -32.13 40.80 72.69
N ALA A 2 -31.49 39.64 72.89
CA ALA A 2 -31.10 38.60 71.93
C ALA A 2 -29.84 38.97 71.11
N GLU A 3 -28.62 38.62 71.53
CA GLU A 3 -27.95 37.33 71.78
C GLU A 3 -27.09 36.86 70.59
N SER A 4 -25.81 36.73 70.93
CA SER A 4 -24.66 36.35 70.12
C SER A 4 -24.48 34.85 70.18
N GLN A 5 -24.20 34.20 69.05
CA GLN A 5 -23.58 32.88 69.02
C GLN A 5 -22.43 32.88 68.00
N GLN A 6 -21.21 32.85 68.53
CA GLN A 6 -19.97 32.60 67.82
C GLN A 6 -19.56 31.15 68.15
N VAL A 7 -19.53 30.28 67.14
CA VAL A 7 -19.08 28.89 67.27
C VAL A 7 -17.63 28.80 66.81
N HIS A 8 -16.74 28.51 67.75
CA HIS A 8 -15.37 28.06 67.49
C HIS A 8 -15.38 26.56 67.17
N HIS A 9 -14.82 26.18 66.02
CA HIS A 9 -14.34 24.81 65.80
C HIS A 9 -12.84 24.82 65.49
N ARG A 10 -12.08 24.30 66.45
CA ARG A 10 -10.75 23.72 66.29
C ARG A 10 -10.85 22.49 65.38
N ASN A 11 -9.92 22.35 64.45
CA ASN A 11 -9.54 21.05 63.90
C ASN A 11 -8.01 20.98 63.84
N ASP A 12 -7.47 20.17 64.75
CA ASP A 12 -6.12 19.60 64.69
C ASP A 12 -6.21 18.27 63.92
N SER A 13 -5.46 18.13 62.83
CA SER A 13 -4.92 16.86 62.35
C SER A 13 -3.70 17.18 61.47
N VAL A 14 -2.50 17.16 62.06
CA VAL A 14 -1.58 16.02 62.14
C VAL A 14 -1.29 15.40 60.78
N GLU A 15 -0.08 15.71 60.34
CA GLU A 15 0.65 15.21 59.19
C GLU A 15 0.64 13.68 59.08
N SER A 16 0.50 13.19 57.85
CA SER A 16 0.95 11.85 57.45
C SER A 16 1.65 11.97 56.10
N ASN A 17 2.85 12.55 56.09
CA ASN A 17 3.75 12.51 54.95
C ASN A 17 4.50 11.17 54.96
N ALA A 18 3.98 10.18 54.24
CA ALA A 18 4.74 8.97 53.89
C ALA A 18 4.30 8.41 52.53
N THR A 19 5.19 8.58 51.55
CA THR A 19 5.47 7.62 50.48
C THR A 19 4.36 7.35 49.45
N ILE A 20 4.16 8.31 48.54
CA ILE A 20 3.62 8.04 47.20
C ILE A 20 4.64 8.55 46.18
N LYS A 21 5.60 7.71 45.81
CA LYS A 21 6.55 7.95 44.71
C LYS A 21 6.62 6.80 43.69
N SER A 22 5.66 5.88 43.68
CA SER A 22 5.75 4.65 42.88
C SER A 22 4.56 4.36 41.95
N ILE A 23 3.88 5.39 41.42
CA ILE A 23 2.82 5.21 40.40
C ILE A 23 3.00 6.22 39.24
N GLN A 24 4.22 6.36 38.71
CA GLN A 24 4.46 7.08 37.45
C GLN A 24 4.62 6.13 36.24
N SER A 25 4.58 4.81 36.46
CA SER A 25 4.73 3.79 35.41
C SER A 25 3.42 3.44 34.68
N ALA A 26 2.26 3.91 35.15
CA ALA A 26 0.96 3.61 34.53
C ALA A 26 0.65 4.45 33.27
N GLY A 27 1.53 5.38 32.89
CA GLY A 27 1.34 6.27 31.74
C GLY A 27 1.35 5.56 30.37
N SER A 28 1.93 4.35 30.27
CA SER A 28 2.07 3.63 29.00
C SER A 28 0.78 2.94 28.52
N VAL A 29 -0.09 2.49 29.43
CA VAL A 29 -1.34 1.80 29.04
C VAL A 29 -2.38 2.80 28.50
N SER A 30 -2.39 4.03 29.02
CA SER A 30 -3.33 5.08 28.58
C SER A 30 -3.07 5.58 27.16
N SER A 31 -1.82 5.56 26.69
CA SER A 31 -1.50 5.98 25.32
C SER A 31 -2.08 5.03 24.28
N THR A 32 -2.08 3.72 24.53
CA THR A 32 -2.45 2.68 23.54
C THR A 32 -3.96 2.58 23.33
N LEU A 33 -4.76 2.64 24.40
CA LEU A 33 -6.24 2.70 24.31
C LEU A 33 -6.73 3.96 23.60
N SER A 34 -5.97 5.06 23.68
CA SER A 34 -6.26 6.28 22.92
C SER A 34 -6.04 6.11 21.40
N MET A 35 -5.26 5.13 20.94
CA MET A 35 -4.84 5.03 19.52
C MET A 35 -5.87 4.32 18.64
N ALA A 36 -6.52 3.25 19.13
CA ALA A 36 -7.63 2.61 18.41
C ALA A 36 -8.79 3.60 18.17
N SER A 37 -8.87 4.66 18.99
CA SER A 37 -9.82 5.75 18.78
C SER A 37 -9.42 6.72 17.66
N THR A 38 -8.13 6.89 17.33
CA THR A 38 -7.71 7.97 16.42
C THR A 38 -8.05 7.67 14.95
N ALA A 39 -7.82 6.43 14.49
CA ALA A 39 -8.14 6.07 13.09
C ALA A 39 -9.66 6.14 12.83
N SER A 40 -10.47 5.68 13.78
CA SER A 40 -11.94 5.74 13.73
C SER A 40 -12.47 7.18 13.77
N VAL A 41 -11.87 8.07 14.57
CA VAL A 41 -12.22 9.50 14.59
C VAL A 41 -11.88 10.17 13.26
N SER A 42 -10.68 9.93 12.74
CA SER A 42 -10.24 10.48 11.45
C SER A 42 -11.12 9.97 10.30
N LEU A 43 -11.53 8.70 10.35
CA LEU A 43 -12.52 8.12 9.45
C LEU A 43 -13.86 8.86 9.47
N GLY A 44 -14.41 9.15 10.66
CA GLY A 44 -15.67 9.89 10.78
C GLY A 44 -15.59 11.30 10.18
N ILE A 45 -14.51 12.03 10.45
CA ILE A 45 -14.28 13.37 9.87
C ILE A 45 -14.16 13.28 8.34
N TYR A 46 -13.47 12.28 7.81
CA TYR A 46 -13.36 12.07 6.37
C TYR A 46 -14.74 11.80 5.73
N GLU A 47 -15.58 10.98 6.37
CA GLU A 47 -16.95 10.71 5.92
C GLU A 47 -17.81 11.98 5.87
N GLU A 48 -17.70 12.87 6.86
CA GLU A 48 -18.37 14.17 6.86
C GLU A 48 -17.93 15.07 5.70
N LEU A 49 -16.68 14.96 5.25
CA LEU A 49 -16.14 15.76 4.15
C LEU A 49 -16.61 15.29 2.77
N LYS A 50 -17.04 14.03 2.60
CA LYS A 50 -17.35 13.44 1.28
C LYS A 50 -18.27 14.29 0.40
N PRO A 51 -19.40 14.85 0.88
CA PRO A 51 -20.28 15.66 0.03
C PRO A 51 -19.57 16.88 -0.58
N ASP A 52 -18.68 17.50 0.20
CA ASP A 52 -17.89 18.65 -0.24
C ASP A 52 -16.77 18.25 -1.20
N ILE A 53 -16.14 17.08 -0.98
CA ILE A 53 -15.16 16.50 -1.90
C ILE A 53 -15.81 16.29 -3.27
N GLU A 54 -16.97 15.63 -3.32
CA GLU A 54 -17.67 15.39 -4.57
C GLU A 54 -18.11 16.68 -5.28
N ARG A 55 -18.62 17.66 -4.52
CA ARG A 55 -19.02 18.97 -5.04
C ARG A 55 -17.82 19.70 -5.65
N LEU A 56 -16.70 19.74 -4.95
CA LEU A 56 -15.48 20.38 -5.42
C LEU A 56 -14.88 19.64 -6.62
N GLN A 57 -14.84 18.31 -6.58
CA GLN A 57 -14.32 17.49 -7.69
C GLN A 57 -15.08 17.74 -9.00
N ARG A 58 -16.42 17.86 -8.94
CA ARG A 58 -17.24 18.23 -10.11
C ARG A 58 -16.98 19.65 -10.60
N THR A 59 -16.58 20.55 -9.70
CA THR A 59 -16.34 21.97 -10.00
C THR A 59 -14.95 22.22 -10.59
N ILE A 60 -13.94 21.47 -10.14
CA ILE A 60 -12.56 21.60 -10.61
C ILE A 60 -12.48 21.05 -12.04
N THR A 61 -12.31 21.95 -13.00
CA THR A 61 -12.02 21.58 -14.39
C THR A 61 -10.55 21.20 -14.55
N GLU A 62 -10.19 20.57 -15.66
CA GLU A 62 -8.78 20.26 -15.97
C GLU A 62 -7.91 21.52 -15.98
N LYS A 63 -8.36 22.60 -16.62
CA LYS A 63 -7.71 23.93 -16.59
C LYS A 63 -7.73 24.57 -15.20
N GLY A 64 -8.69 24.19 -14.36
CA GLY A 64 -8.80 24.65 -12.98
C GLY A 64 -7.75 24.05 -12.05
N LEU A 65 -7.14 22.91 -12.40
CA LEU A 65 -6.13 22.25 -11.54
C LEU A 65 -4.99 23.20 -11.19
N GLU A 66 -4.42 23.90 -12.17
CA GLU A 66 -3.31 24.85 -11.96
C GLU A 66 -3.70 26.02 -11.04
N ARG A 67 -4.96 26.44 -11.08
CA ARG A 67 -5.47 27.53 -10.23
C ARG A 67 -5.62 27.09 -8.77
N TYR A 68 -6.07 25.85 -8.56
CA TYR A 68 -6.40 25.33 -7.23
C TYR A 68 -5.20 24.69 -6.52
N LEU A 69 -4.20 24.23 -7.28
CA LEU A 69 -3.01 23.57 -6.75
C LEU A 69 -2.25 24.42 -5.71
N PRO A 70 -1.90 25.71 -5.95
CA PRO A 70 -1.21 26.52 -4.95
C PRO A 70 -1.99 26.68 -3.65
N LYS A 71 -3.33 26.73 -3.72
CA LYS A 71 -4.19 26.84 -2.55
C LYS A 71 -4.14 25.56 -1.71
N ALA A 72 -4.19 24.39 -2.34
CA ALA A 72 -4.03 23.13 -1.66
C ALA A 72 -2.63 22.99 -1.03
N GLU A 73 -1.58 23.40 -1.73
CA GLU A 73 -0.20 23.40 -1.19
C GLU A 73 -0.05 24.31 0.04
N LEU A 74 -0.73 25.47 0.06
CA LEU A 74 -0.76 26.36 1.22
C LEU A 74 -1.45 25.70 2.42
N LEU A 75 -2.58 25.03 2.20
CA LEU A 75 -3.27 24.25 3.24
C LEU A 75 -2.37 23.15 3.79
N VAL A 76 -1.72 22.37 2.93
CA VAL A 76 -0.77 21.33 3.37
C VAL A 76 0.42 21.92 4.14
N SER A 77 0.91 23.09 3.74
CA SER A 77 1.97 23.81 4.45
C SER A 77 1.54 24.27 5.85
N SER A 78 0.26 24.57 6.04
CA SER A 78 -0.31 24.88 7.36
C SER A 78 -0.29 23.66 8.28
N LEU A 79 -0.63 22.47 7.77
CA LEU A 79 -0.49 21.21 8.50
C LEU A 79 0.98 20.98 8.83
N SER A 80 1.88 21.12 7.85
CA SER A 80 3.32 20.89 8.01
C SER A 80 3.97 21.69 9.14
N SER A 81 3.42 22.86 9.44
CA SER A 81 3.92 23.78 10.47
C SER A 81 3.19 23.64 11.82
N SER A 82 2.31 22.65 11.95
CA SER A 82 1.50 22.42 13.14
C SER A 82 1.92 21.17 13.90
N ASP A 83 1.54 21.08 15.18
CA ASP A 83 1.76 19.89 16.01
C ASP A 83 0.93 18.68 15.56
N PHE A 84 -0.03 18.87 14.64
CA PHE A 84 -0.85 17.82 14.07
C PHE A 84 -0.20 17.11 12.87
N ASN A 85 0.99 17.54 12.41
CA ASN A 85 1.66 16.96 11.25
C ASN A 85 2.23 15.55 11.46
N GLU A 86 2.12 15.01 12.66
CA GLU A 86 2.68 13.70 12.99
C GLU A 86 1.57 12.75 13.43
N THR A 87 1.71 11.50 13.02
CA THR A 87 1.04 10.38 13.66
C THR A 87 2.12 9.44 14.18
N ASP A 88 1.92 8.94 15.39
CA ASP A 88 2.77 7.94 16.04
C ASP A 88 1.92 6.70 16.21
N PHE A 89 2.45 5.53 15.86
CA PHE A 89 1.83 4.26 16.15
C PHE A 89 2.88 3.24 16.57
N CYS A 90 2.76 2.75 17.81
CA CYS A 90 3.73 1.85 18.44
C CYS A 90 5.18 2.38 18.40
N GLY A 91 5.38 3.70 18.52
CA GLY A 91 6.69 4.36 18.48
C GLY A 91 7.27 4.54 17.07
N SER A 92 6.54 4.16 16.02
CA SER A 92 6.86 4.52 14.65
C SER A 92 6.16 5.83 14.30
N LYS A 93 6.87 6.78 13.70
CA LYS A 93 6.35 8.12 13.39
C LYS A 93 6.23 8.35 11.89
N LEU A 94 5.18 9.06 11.47
CA LEU A 94 4.94 9.43 10.08
C LEU A 94 4.53 10.91 9.97
N LYS A 95 5.13 11.62 9.01
CA LYS A 95 4.74 12.99 8.65
C LYS A 95 3.57 12.97 7.67
N LEU A 96 2.46 13.60 8.07
CA LEU A 96 1.19 13.54 7.36
C LEU A 96 1.14 14.48 6.15
N ASP A 97 1.84 15.61 6.19
CA ASP A 97 1.99 16.50 5.03
C ASP A 97 2.66 15.78 3.85
N GLY A 98 3.61 14.88 4.13
CA GLY A 98 4.24 14.02 3.14
C GLY A 98 3.25 13.09 2.43
N VAL A 99 2.26 12.56 3.15
CA VAL A 99 1.18 11.73 2.57
C VAL A 99 0.30 12.56 1.64
N LEU A 100 -0.13 13.75 2.08
CA LEU A 100 -0.96 14.64 1.25
C LEU A 100 -0.22 15.08 -0.02
N LYS A 101 1.05 15.49 0.09
CA LYS A 101 1.92 15.83 -1.06
C LYS A 101 2.11 14.65 -1.99
N GLY A 102 2.40 13.46 -1.44
CA GLY A 102 2.54 12.22 -2.20
C GLY A 102 1.31 11.92 -3.03
N MET A 103 0.13 11.94 -2.39
CA MET A 103 -1.16 11.71 -3.06
C MET A 103 -1.41 12.76 -4.15
N LEU A 104 -1.07 14.03 -3.91
CA LEU A 104 -1.27 15.11 -4.88
C LEU A 104 -0.39 14.96 -6.13
N VAL A 105 0.88 14.59 -5.94
CA VAL A 105 1.84 14.41 -7.04
C VAL A 105 1.57 13.13 -7.84
N HIS A 106 1.18 12.05 -7.15
CA HIS A 106 1.10 10.71 -7.75
C HIS A 106 -0.32 10.25 -8.11
N ALA A 107 -1.36 11.07 -7.92
CA ALA A 107 -2.71 10.74 -8.37
C ALA A 107 -2.76 10.41 -9.87
N VAL A 108 -3.52 9.38 -10.21
CA VAL A 108 -3.57 8.85 -11.58
C VAL A 108 -4.59 9.64 -12.40
N GLY A 109 -4.14 10.16 -13.54
CA GLY A 109 -4.99 10.88 -14.48
C GLY A 109 -5.54 12.20 -13.94
N VAL A 110 -6.41 12.83 -14.74
CA VAL A 110 -7.01 14.14 -14.40
C VAL A 110 -7.99 14.02 -13.25
N ASP A 111 -8.85 12.99 -13.25
CA ASP A 111 -9.89 12.85 -12.24
C ASP A 111 -9.35 12.46 -10.86
N GLY A 112 -8.26 11.68 -10.80
CA GLY A 112 -7.53 11.42 -9.56
C GLY A 112 -6.94 12.69 -8.97
N LYS A 113 -6.32 13.54 -9.80
CA LYS A 113 -5.81 14.84 -9.36
C LYS A 113 -6.92 15.75 -8.85
N LYS A 114 -8.06 15.82 -9.54
CA LYS A 114 -9.24 16.59 -9.07
C LYS A 114 -9.74 16.07 -7.72
N TYR A 115 -9.81 14.75 -7.55
CA TYR A 115 -10.25 14.13 -6.30
C TYR A 115 -9.34 14.51 -5.13
N VAL A 116 -8.03 14.32 -5.27
CA VAL A 116 -7.07 14.64 -4.19
C VAL A 116 -7.11 16.14 -3.86
N LEU A 117 -7.19 16.98 -4.89
CA LEU A 117 -7.29 18.43 -4.72
C LEU A 117 -8.58 18.83 -4.02
N ALA A 118 -9.71 18.22 -4.40
CA ALA A 118 -11.01 18.44 -3.76
C ALA A 118 -11.00 18.01 -2.28
N ALA A 119 -10.36 16.87 -1.96
CA ALA A 119 -10.20 16.38 -0.58
C ALA A 119 -9.39 17.31 0.31
N ILE A 120 -8.31 17.90 -0.22
CA ILE A 120 -7.50 18.87 0.53
C ILE A 120 -8.27 20.19 0.69
N LEU A 121 -8.92 20.67 -0.37
CA LEU A 121 -9.67 21.94 -0.34
C LEU A 121 -10.95 21.87 0.50
N SER A 122 -11.59 20.71 0.63
CA SER A 122 -12.76 20.55 1.49
C SER A 122 -12.43 20.68 2.98
N CYS A 123 -11.15 20.59 3.35
CA CYS A 123 -10.70 20.80 4.72
C CYS A 123 -10.72 22.28 5.13
N GLU A 124 -10.80 23.23 4.19
CA GLU A 124 -10.87 24.66 4.53
C GLU A 124 -12.18 24.98 5.25
N SER A 125 -12.09 25.39 6.52
CA SER A 125 -13.26 25.64 7.36
C SER A 125 -14.10 26.80 6.82
N GLN A 126 -15.37 26.54 6.53
CA GLN A 126 -16.37 27.54 6.18
C GLN A 126 -17.28 27.92 7.37
N ALA A 127 -16.93 27.48 8.58
CA ALA A 127 -17.73 27.72 9.77
C ALA A 127 -17.87 29.23 10.05
N GLN A 128 -19.12 29.68 10.15
CA GLN A 128 -19.44 31.04 10.53
C GLN A 128 -19.22 31.24 12.02
N GLY A 129 -18.75 32.42 12.42
CA GLY A 129 -18.57 32.79 13.84
C GLY A 129 -17.25 32.34 14.47
N LEU A 130 -16.42 31.55 13.78
CA LEU A 130 -15.06 31.24 14.23
C LEU A 130 -14.08 32.38 13.90
N THR A 131 -13.13 32.60 14.80
CA THR A 131 -11.93 33.41 14.55
C THR A 131 -11.04 32.77 13.48
N ASP A 132 -10.11 33.53 12.89
CA ASP A 132 -9.22 33.00 11.86
C ASP A 132 -8.28 31.90 12.40
N ASP A 133 -7.87 31.99 13.66
CA ASP A 133 -7.07 30.96 14.32
C ASP A 133 -7.87 29.68 14.56
N GLU A 134 -9.14 29.78 14.96
CA GLU A 134 -10.03 28.62 15.12
C GLU A 134 -10.32 27.94 13.78
N LYS A 135 -10.56 28.71 12.71
CA LYS A 135 -10.73 28.16 11.35
C LYS A 135 -9.47 27.45 10.87
N ARG A 136 -8.29 28.05 11.12
CA ARG A 136 -7.01 27.43 10.78
C ARG A 136 -6.82 26.12 11.55
N LEU A 137 -7.10 26.11 12.84
CA LEU A 137 -7.01 24.91 13.68
C LEU A 137 -7.96 23.81 13.23
N ASP A 138 -9.22 24.15 12.93
CA ASP A 138 -10.21 23.21 12.37
C ASP A 138 -9.73 22.64 11.03
N SER A 139 -9.22 23.49 10.14
CA SER A 139 -8.70 23.05 8.84
C SER A 139 -7.52 22.09 8.98
N VAL A 140 -6.60 22.37 9.91
CA VAL A 140 -5.46 21.49 10.21
C VAL A 140 -5.92 20.13 10.76
N LYS A 141 -6.92 20.10 11.65
CA LYS A 141 -7.49 18.85 12.16
C LYS A 141 -8.15 18.02 11.06
N ARG A 142 -8.89 18.66 10.15
CA ARG A 142 -9.50 18.00 8.98
C ARG A 142 -8.43 17.45 8.03
N LEU A 143 -7.36 18.20 7.75
CA LEU A 143 -6.23 17.74 6.94
C LEU A 143 -5.53 16.53 7.57
N LYS A 144 -5.31 16.55 8.90
CA LYS A 144 -4.79 15.41 9.64
C LYS A 144 -5.69 14.18 9.45
N ALA A 145 -7.00 14.34 9.61
CA ALA A 145 -7.95 13.25 9.43
C ALA A 145 -7.88 12.64 8.03
N VAL A 146 -7.89 13.47 6.97
CA VAL A 146 -7.73 13.01 5.58
C VAL A 146 -6.42 12.24 5.38
N ALA A 147 -5.31 12.76 5.89
CA ALA A 147 -4.00 12.12 5.76
C ALA A 147 -3.92 10.77 6.48
N GLU A 148 -4.47 10.67 7.69
CA GLU A 148 -4.55 9.41 8.45
C GLU A 148 -5.47 8.42 7.76
N THR A 149 -6.62 8.84 7.25
CA THR A 149 -7.53 7.97 6.50
C THR A 149 -6.84 7.37 5.27
N TRP A 150 -6.14 8.19 4.48
CA TRP A 150 -5.36 7.69 3.33
C TRP A 150 -4.22 6.77 3.75
N THR A 151 -3.53 7.08 4.85
CA THR A 151 -2.47 6.23 5.37
C THR A 151 -3.00 4.85 5.77
N PHE A 152 -3.97 4.81 6.67
CA PHE A 152 -4.39 3.57 7.34
C PHE A 152 -5.35 2.72 6.51
N TYR A 153 -6.21 3.34 5.71
CA TYR A 153 -7.19 2.58 4.92
C TYR A 153 -6.73 2.32 3.49
N VAL A 154 -5.91 3.20 2.89
CA VAL A 154 -5.49 3.05 1.49
C VAL A 154 -4.06 2.55 1.37
N LEU A 155 -3.08 3.21 1.96
CA LEU A 155 -1.67 2.83 1.77
C LEU A 155 -1.32 1.54 2.53
N PHE A 156 -1.92 1.34 3.70
CA PHE A 156 -1.67 0.15 4.51
C PHE A 156 -1.94 -1.15 3.73
N ILE A 157 -3.06 -1.26 3.00
CA ILE A 157 -3.44 -2.51 2.31
C ILE A 157 -2.45 -2.94 1.21
N PHE A 158 -1.62 -2.02 0.70
CA PHE A 158 -0.58 -2.36 -0.27
C PHE A 158 0.68 -2.92 0.40
N LYS A 159 0.95 -2.54 1.65
CA LYS A 159 2.05 -3.06 2.47
C LYS A 159 1.64 -4.29 3.28
N ALA A 160 0.41 -4.30 3.77
CA ALA A 160 -0.22 -5.41 4.44
C ALA A 160 -0.40 -6.58 3.49
N GLY A 161 -0.54 -7.77 4.07
CA GLY A 161 -0.52 -9.02 3.33
C GLY A 161 0.74 -9.83 3.63
N PRO A 162 0.81 -11.06 3.10
CA PRO A 162 1.78 -12.07 3.53
C PRO A 162 3.19 -11.73 3.04
N GLY A 163 3.81 -10.73 3.67
CA GLY A 163 5.23 -10.48 3.66
C GLY A 163 5.96 -11.53 4.48
N SER A 164 5.96 -12.78 4.00
CA SER A 164 7.10 -13.68 4.18
C SER A 164 6.85 -14.92 3.33
N HIS A 165 7.85 -15.27 2.54
CA HIS A 165 7.90 -16.39 1.59
C HIS A 165 7.70 -17.80 2.20
N LYS A 166 7.03 -17.93 3.35
CA LYS A 166 6.94 -19.18 4.10
C LYS A 166 5.49 -19.68 4.15
N LYS A 167 5.18 -20.55 3.19
CA LYS A 167 4.28 -21.73 3.33
C LYS A 167 2.76 -21.57 3.22
N GLN A 168 2.20 -20.53 2.60
CA GLN A 168 0.80 -20.61 2.13
C GLN A 168 0.71 -21.13 0.69
N LEU A 169 1.16 -22.37 0.48
CA LEU A 169 0.77 -23.22 -0.66
C LEU A 169 -0.63 -23.79 -0.42
N ARG A 170 -1.65 -22.95 -0.18
CA ARG A 170 -3.00 -23.41 -0.46
C ARG A 170 -3.17 -23.37 -1.99
N PRO A 171 -3.80 -24.38 -2.61
CA PRO A 171 -4.21 -24.31 -4.01
C PRO A 171 -5.39 -23.33 -4.10
N LEU A 172 -5.09 -22.05 -3.88
CA LEU A 172 -5.94 -20.95 -4.32
C LEU A 172 -6.07 -21.06 -5.83
N ARG A 173 -7.16 -20.56 -6.41
CA ARG A 173 -7.25 -20.30 -7.85
C ARG A 173 -6.05 -19.41 -8.20
N THR A 174 -4.93 -20.02 -8.54
CA THR A 174 -3.73 -19.30 -8.88
C THR A 174 -4.11 -18.56 -10.15
N MET A 175 -3.93 -17.23 -10.18
CA MET A 175 -3.59 -16.54 -11.42
C MET A 175 -2.80 -17.53 -12.25
N SER A 176 -3.28 -17.86 -13.45
CA SER A 176 -2.81 -19.04 -14.18
C SER A 176 -1.31 -18.90 -14.40
N ARG A 177 -0.54 -19.44 -13.45
CA ARG A 177 0.88 -19.12 -13.26
C ARG A 177 1.60 -19.47 -14.55
N ASP A 178 1.25 -20.63 -15.08
CA ASP A 178 1.77 -21.16 -16.32
C ASP A 178 1.39 -20.31 -17.53
N VAL A 179 0.25 -19.62 -17.52
CA VAL A 179 -0.11 -18.68 -18.59
C VAL A 179 0.76 -17.42 -18.53
N VAL A 180 0.94 -16.82 -17.35
CA VAL A 180 1.82 -15.64 -17.20
C VAL A 180 3.27 -15.97 -17.56
N LEU A 181 3.79 -17.10 -17.06
CA LEU A 181 5.14 -17.57 -17.37
C LEU A 181 5.30 -17.85 -18.87
N ARG A 182 4.33 -18.51 -19.52
CA ARG A 182 4.38 -18.78 -20.97
C ARG A 182 4.30 -17.50 -21.80
N ARG A 183 3.40 -16.58 -21.46
CA ARG A 183 3.28 -15.27 -22.12
C ARG A 183 4.61 -14.52 -22.06
N ASP A 184 5.28 -14.53 -20.92
CA ASP A 184 6.55 -13.81 -20.76
C ASP A 184 7.76 -14.64 -21.22
N GLY A 185 7.55 -15.83 -21.81
CA GLY A 185 8.59 -16.70 -22.34
C GLY A 185 9.52 -17.28 -21.28
N TYR A 186 9.00 -17.48 -20.06
CA TYR A 186 9.75 -17.90 -18.87
C TYR A 186 10.94 -16.97 -18.58
N GLN A 187 10.80 -15.68 -18.88
CA GLN A 187 11.82 -14.67 -18.69
C GLN A 187 11.37 -13.64 -17.66
N CYS A 188 12.26 -13.24 -16.76
CA CYS A 188 12.03 -12.08 -15.92
C CYS A 188 11.92 -10.83 -16.80
N VAL A 189 10.77 -10.17 -16.78
CA VAL A 189 10.47 -9.01 -17.63
C VAL A 189 11.36 -7.80 -17.34
N ILE A 190 11.99 -7.76 -16.16
CA ILE A 190 12.86 -6.67 -15.71
C ILE A 190 14.33 -6.92 -16.08
N THR A 191 14.83 -8.13 -15.85
CA THR A 191 16.27 -8.43 -16.01
C THR A 191 16.61 -9.18 -17.29
N GLY A 192 15.60 -9.71 -17.98
CA GLY A 192 15.80 -10.62 -19.09
C GLY A 192 16.33 -12.00 -18.68
N TRP A 193 16.44 -12.32 -17.40
CA TRP A 193 16.94 -13.64 -16.97
C TRP A 193 15.92 -14.74 -17.23
N LEU A 194 16.38 -15.88 -17.74
CA LEU A 194 15.53 -17.03 -18.05
C LEU A 194 15.30 -17.90 -16.81
N ASP A 195 14.16 -18.60 -16.80
CA ASP A 195 13.86 -19.62 -15.80
C ASP A 195 14.82 -20.80 -15.90
N LYS A 196 15.39 -21.20 -14.76
CA LYS A 196 16.38 -22.29 -14.70
C LYS A 196 15.84 -23.64 -15.18
N GLU A 197 14.55 -23.92 -15.00
CA GLU A 197 13.95 -25.20 -15.37
C GLU A 197 13.58 -25.26 -16.85
N HIS A 198 13.53 -24.10 -17.52
CA HIS A 198 13.11 -23.95 -18.91
C HIS A 198 14.26 -23.44 -19.82
N LEU A 199 15.51 -23.60 -19.37
CA LEU A 199 16.69 -23.16 -20.13
C LEU A 199 16.88 -24.00 -21.39
N HIS A 200 16.91 -23.29 -22.51
CA HIS A 200 17.29 -23.83 -23.80
C HIS A 200 18.46 -23.10 -24.43
N ASP A 201 18.88 -21.98 -23.83
CA ASP A 201 19.98 -21.13 -24.29
C ASP A 201 21.03 -21.04 -23.18
N ARG A 202 22.25 -21.55 -23.45
CA ARG A 202 23.32 -21.62 -22.44
C ARG A 202 24.00 -20.28 -22.21
N ASP A 203 23.77 -19.30 -23.08
CA ASP A 203 24.50 -18.04 -23.08
C ASP A 203 23.76 -16.93 -22.31
N LEU A 204 22.50 -17.16 -21.93
CA LEU A 204 21.70 -16.21 -21.17
C LEU A 204 21.76 -16.49 -19.66
N PRO A 205 21.80 -15.44 -18.80
CA PRO A 205 21.73 -15.62 -17.37
C PRO A 205 20.43 -16.29 -16.95
N ALA A 206 20.51 -17.16 -15.93
CA ALA A 206 19.38 -17.94 -15.47
C ALA A 206 19.13 -17.81 -13.95
N ALA A 207 17.87 -17.63 -13.58
CA ALA A 207 17.42 -17.61 -12.19
C ALA A 207 16.03 -18.25 -12.06
N PRO A 208 15.64 -18.72 -10.86
CA PRO A 208 14.25 -19.05 -10.62
C PRO A 208 13.37 -17.82 -10.86
N VAL A 209 12.33 -17.97 -11.67
CA VAL A 209 11.32 -16.93 -11.88
C VAL A 209 9.97 -17.35 -11.33
N VAL A 210 9.15 -16.35 -11.03
CA VAL A 210 7.81 -16.51 -10.48
C VAL A 210 6.86 -15.56 -11.20
N ALA A 211 5.60 -15.97 -11.31
CA ALA A 211 4.54 -15.06 -11.70
C ALA A 211 4.14 -14.22 -10.47
N SER A 212 4.21 -12.91 -10.59
CA SER A 212 3.88 -11.94 -9.55
C SER A 212 2.67 -11.12 -9.97
N HIS A 213 1.85 -10.74 -8.99
CA HIS A 213 0.74 -9.83 -9.19
C HIS A 213 1.23 -8.38 -9.28
N ILE A 214 0.61 -7.57 -10.14
CA ILE A 214 0.86 -6.13 -10.21
C ILE A 214 0.14 -5.43 -9.05
N LEU A 215 -1.15 -5.68 -8.92
CA LEU A 215 -1.94 -5.36 -7.74
C LEU A 215 -2.10 -6.60 -6.88
N ARG A 216 -1.61 -6.54 -5.65
CA ARG A 216 -1.70 -7.65 -4.70
C ARG A 216 -3.15 -8.06 -4.49
N ARG A 217 -3.40 -9.36 -4.38
CA ARG A 217 -4.75 -9.90 -4.09
C ARG A 217 -5.35 -9.31 -2.82
N ALA A 218 -4.53 -8.96 -1.81
CA ALA A 218 -4.99 -8.31 -0.59
C ALA A 218 -5.76 -7.00 -0.82
N VAL A 219 -5.47 -6.30 -1.93
CA VAL A 219 -6.19 -5.07 -2.35
C VAL A 219 -7.60 -5.39 -2.87
N ALA A 220 -7.83 -6.63 -3.31
CA ALA A 220 -9.07 -7.07 -3.94
C ALA A 220 -9.96 -7.92 -3.04
N THR A 221 -9.42 -8.45 -1.94
CA THR A 221 -10.15 -9.38 -1.07
C THR A 221 -10.43 -8.75 0.29
N PHE A 222 -11.69 -8.43 0.55
CA PHE A 222 -12.17 -8.06 1.88
C PHE A 222 -13.17 -9.11 2.34
N LYS A 223 -13.17 -9.43 3.64
CA LYS A 223 -14.13 -10.37 4.20
C LYS A 223 -15.46 -9.65 4.45
N ASP A 224 -16.56 -10.30 4.11
CA ASP A 224 -17.89 -9.83 4.49
C ASP A 224 -18.03 -9.78 6.03
N GLY A 225 -18.40 -8.60 6.56
CA GLY A 225 -18.63 -8.32 7.98
C GLY A 225 -18.88 -6.82 8.20
N SER A 226 -19.69 -6.41 9.18
CA SER A 226 -20.25 -5.03 9.25
C SER A 226 -19.18 -3.92 9.26
N ASP A 227 -18.12 -4.08 10.05
CA ASP A 227 -17.15 -3.00 10.27
C ASP A 227 -16.01 -3.08 9.24
N ALA A 228 -15.52 -4.29 8.95
CA ALA A 228 -14.58 -4.55 7.87
C ALA A 228 -15.15 -4.14 6.50
N SER A 229 -16.47 -4.26 6.31
CA SER A 229 -17.18 -3.80 5.10
C SER A 229 -17.14 -2.28 4.96
N ARG A 230 -17.26 -1.52 6.06
CA ARG A 230 -17.17 -0.05 6.00
C ARG A 230 -15.77 0.42 5.61
N ALA A 231 -14.74 -0.11 6.27
CA ALA A 231 -13.34 0.21 5.94
C ALA A 231 -13.00 -0.20 4.50
N ALA A 232 -13.45 -1.38 4.06
CA ALA A 232 -13.28 -1.86 2.70
C ALA A 232 -13.99 -0.94 1.67
N ALA A 233 -15.26 -0.62 1.90
CA ALA A 233 -16.04 0.25 1.02
C ALA A 233 -15.38 1.62 0.88
N LEU A 234 -14.89 2.19 1.98
CA LEU A 234 -14.14 3.44 1.92
C LEU A 234 -12.81 3.28 1.15
N THR A 235 -12.06 2.22 1.42
CA THR A 235 -10.79 1.95 0.74
C THR A 235 -11.00 1.88 -0.77
N PHE A 236 -12.04 1.17 -1.21
CA PHE A 236 -12.42 1.08 -2.62
C PHE A 236 -12.88 2.41 -3.19
N ASP A 237 -13.69 3.18 -2.46
CA ASP A 237 -14.14 4.51 -2.88
C ASP A 237 -12.94 5.46 -3.11
N ILE A 238 -12.01 5.51 -2.16
CA ILE A 238 -10.81 6.33 -2.29
C ILE A 238 -9.93 5.83 -3.44
N LEU A 239 -9.70 4.52 -3.54
CA LEU A 239 -8.93 3.93 -4.63
C LEU A 239 -9.55 4.27 -5.98
N ARG A 240 -10.87 4.13 -6.12
CA ARG A 240 -11.61 4.47 -7.34
C ARG A 240 -11.28 5.87 -7.81
N HIS A 241 -11.44 6.83 -6.91
CA HIS A 241 -11.27 8.22 -7.25
C HIS A 241 -9.79 8.57 -7.45
N PHE A 242 -8.89 8.11 -6.59
CA PHE A 242 -7.45 8.35 -6.68
C PHE A 242 -6.82 7.78 -7.97
N THR A 243 -7.28 6.60 -8.39
CA THR A 243 -6.72 5.86 -9.53
C THR A 243 -7.46 6.09 -10.84
N GLY A 244 -8.66 6.66 -10.80
CA GLY A 244 -9.55 6.76 -11.95
C GLY A 244 -10.09 5.40 -12.43
N LEU A 245 -10.06 4.36 -11.58
CA LEU A 245 -10.64 3.07 -11.92
C LEU A 245 -12.14 3.19 -12.16
N GLY A 246 -12.62 2.55 -13.23
CA GLY A 246 -14.05 2.48 -13.51
C GLY A 246 -14.79 1.66 -12.45
N GLU A 247 -16.04 2.03 -12.15
CA GLU A 247 -16.90 1.35 -11.17
C GLU A 247 -16.91 -0.17 -11.35
N LYS A 248 -17.06 -0.63 -12.60
CA LYS A 248 -17.11 -2.05 -12.94
C LYS A 248 -15.81 -2.79 -12.61
N VAL A 249 -14.65 -2.13 -12.70
CA VAL A 249 -13.36 -2.76 -12.38
C VAL A 249 -13.23 -2.95 -10.88
N ILE A 250 -13.70 -1.97 -10.08
CA ILE A 250 -13.64 -2.07 -8.63
C ILE A 250 -14.66 -3.04 -8.06
N GLN A 251 -15.90 -3.02 -8.56
CA GLN A 251 -16.93 -3.98 -8.14
C GLN A 251 -16.53 -5.43 -8.40
N ASN A 252 -15.68 -5.66 -9.42
CA ASN A 252 -15.18 -6.99 -9.78
C ASN A 252 -13.67 -7.11 -9.52
N LEU A 253 -13.08 -6.33 -8.60
CA LEU A 253 -11.63 -6.32 -8.44
C LEU A 253 -11.11 -7.71 -8.02
N GLU A 254 -11.91 -8.46 -7.26
CA GLU A 254 -11.61 -9.86 -6.88
C GLU A 254 -11.45 -10.76 -8.12
N ASP A 255 -12.35 -10.63 -9.10
CA ASP A 255 -12.27 -11.39 -10.36
C ASP A 255 -11.03 -11.00 -11.19
N HIS A 256 -10.60 -9.74 -11.08
CA HIS A 256 -9.43 -9.23 -11.78
C HIS A 256 -8.12 -9.52 -11.04
N ALA A 257 -8.18 -9.86 -9.75
CA ALA A 257 -6.99 -10.08 -8.92
C ALA A 257 -6.14 -11.21 -9.48
N ASP A 258 -6.76 -12.25 -10.03
CA ASP A 258 -6.08 -13.41 -10.64
C ASP A 258 -6.08 -13.39 -12.17
N HIS A 259 -6.43 -12.25 -12.77
CA HIS A 259 -6.38 -12.07 -14.21
C HIS A 259 -4.93 -12.08 -14.72
N VAL A 260 -4.70 -12.62 -15.92
CA VAL A 260 -3.36 -12.66 -16.57
C VAL A 260 -2.79 -11.25 -16.75
N ALA A 261 -3.65 -10.27 -17.02
CA ALA A 261 -3.29 -8.85 -17.13
C ALA A 261 -2.83 -8.22 -15.80
N ASN A 262 -3.14 -8.84 -14.66
CA ASN A 262 -2.60 -8.46 -13.36
C ASN A 262 -1.32 -9.23 -13.01
N GLY A 263 -0.75 -10.00 -13.94
CA GLY A 263 0.44 -10.83 -13.73
C GLY A 263 1.63 -10.38 -14.54
N LEU A 264 2.84 -10.52 -13.98
CA LEU A 264 4.11 -10.43 -14.72
C LEU A 264 5.16 -11.39 -14.14
N THR A 265 6.12 -11.79 -14.96
CA THR A 265 7.17 -12.75 -14.56
C THR A 265 8.40 -12.03 -14.00
N LEU A 266 8.77 -12.34 -12.77
CA LEU A 266 9.93 -11.75 -12.07
C LEU A 266 10.86 -12.83 -11.56
N ASN A 267 12.17 -12.57 -11.56
CA ASN A 267 13.10 -13.35 -10.75
C ASN A 267 12.86 -13.05 -9.25
N LEU A 268 13.34 -13.92 -8.35
CA LEU A 268 13.06 -13.80 -6.92
C LEU A 268 13.50 -12.46 -6.30
N ILE A 269 14.58 -11.85 -6.79
CA ILE A 269 15.08 -10.57 -6.28
C ILE A 269 14.15 -9.43 -6.75
N ALA A 270 13.90 -9.34 -8.06
CA ALA A 270 13.01 -8.35 -8.64
C ALA A 270 11.59 -8.47 -8.04
N HIS A 271 11.14 -9.69 -7.74
CA HIS A 271 9.87 -9.95 -7.08
C HIS A 271 9.81 -9.35 -5.67
N ALA A 272 10.83 -9.56 -4.84
CA ALA A 272 10.88 -9.00 -3.49
C ALA A 272 10.88 -7.46 -3.51
N GLU A 273 11.66 -6.86 -4.41
CA GLU A 273 11.74 -5.40 -4.58
C GLU A 273 10.45 -4.80 -5.15
N TRP A 274 9.77 -5.51 -6.05
CA TRP A 274 8.47 -5.13 -6.61
C TRP A 274 7.38 -5.09 -5.54
N ASP A 275 7.34 -6.13 -4.70
CA ASP A 275 6.43 -6.25 -3.56
C ASP A 275 6.73 -5.22 -2.45
N ALA A 276 7.99 -4.81 -2.32
CA ALA A 276 8.42 -3.77 -1.39
C ALA A 276 8.15 -2.34 -1.91
N TYR A 277 7.70 -2.17 -3.16
CA TYR A 277 7.57 -0.87 -3.85
C TYR A 277 8.90 -0.10 -3.92
N ALA A 278 10.01 -0.82 -4.01
CA ALA A 278 11.35 -0.23 -4.16
C ALA A 278 11.59 0.36 -5.56
N PHE A 279 10.87 -0.15 -6.55
CA PHE A 279 10.81 0.41 -7.90
C PHE A 279 9.40 0.27 -8.48
N CYS A 280 9.15 0.99 -9.56
CA CYS A 280 7.93 0.83 -10.35
C CYS A 280 8.20 0.97 -11.85
N LEU A 281 7.17 0.74 -12.66
CA LEU A 281 7.20 0.92 -14.11
C LEU A 281 6.40 2.16 -14.49
N LYS A 282 7.06 3.19 -15.03
CA LYS A 282 6.42 4.41 -15.53
C LYS A 282 6.06 4.25 -16.99
N ALA A 283 4.81 4.50 -17.34
CA ALA A 283 4.36 4.44 -18.73
C ALA A 283 5.15 5.40 -19.62
N THR A 284 5.44 4.97 -20.84
CA THR A 284 5.94 5.82 -21.92
C THR A 284 4.79 6.21 -22.86
N ASP A 285 5.12 6.92 -23.93
CA ASP A 285 4.18 7.22 -25.01
C ASP A 285 3.89 6.00 -25.90
N VAL A 286 4.70 4.94 -25.80
CA VAL A 286 4.55 3.69 -26.56
C VAL A 286 3.74 2.68 -25.73
N GLU A 287 2.72 2.10 -26.35
CA GLU A 287 1.89 1.10 -25.69
C GLU A 287 2.72 -0.13 -25.27
N HIS A 288 2.45 -0.63 -24.06
CA HIS A 288 3.18 -1.74 -23.45
C HIS A 288 4.70 -1.52 -23.24
N GLU A 289 5.18 -0.28 -23.36
CA GLU A 289 6.56 0.11 -23.05
C GLU A 289 6.61 1.01 -21.81
N TYR A 290 7.51 0.69 -20.90
CA TYR A 290 7.65 1.35 -19.61
C TYR A 290 9.11 1.62 -19.26
N LYS A 291 9.37 2.68 -18.49
CA LYS A 291 10.67 2.95 -17.88
C LYS A 291 10.72 2.45 -16.45
N ILE A 292 11.80 1.78 -16.09
CA ILE A 292 12.04 1.38 -14.69
C ILE A 292 12.42 2.61 -13.88
N HIS A 293 11.68 2.85 -12.80
CA HIS A 293 11.95 3.95 -11.89
C HIS A 293 12.24 3.41 -10.48
N TYR A 294 13.46 3.63 -10.01
CA TYR A 294 13.90 3.26 -8.66
C TYR A 294 13.71 4.41 -7.68
N PHE A 295 13.29 4.09 -6.45
CA PHE A 295 13.19 5.06 -5.38
C PHE A 295 14.49 5.08 -4.55
N SER A 296 15.13 6.25 -4.47
CA SER A 296 16.50 6.49 -3.99
C SER A 296 16.80 6.10 -2.53
N ASN A 297 15.76 5.79 -1.74
CA ASN A 297 15.92 5.41 -0.34
C ASN A 297 16.42 3.97 -0.18
N VAL A 298 16.31 3.15 -1.23
CA VAL A 298 17.08 1.92 -1.32
C VAL A 298 18.50 2.34 -1.67
N THR A 299 19.31 2.55 -0.63
CA THR A 299 20.71 2.96 -0.76
C THR A 299 21.34 2.25 -1.96
N LYS A 300 22.00 3.02 -2.85
CA LYS A 300 22.69 2.48 -4.04
C LYS A 300 23.61 1.28 -3.70
N GLY A 301 24.02 1.14 -2.44
CA GLY A 301 24.75 -0.02 -1.90
C GLY A 301 23.93 -1.32 -1.75
N SER A 302 22.63 -1.26 -1.45
CA SER A 302 21.79 -2.46 -1.26
C SER A 302 21.43 -3.14 -2.58
N LEU A 303 21.13 -2.36 -3.62
CA LEU A 303 20.87 -2.89 -4.97
C LEU A 303 22.17 -3.34 -5.68
N THR A 304 23.32 -2.74 -5.37
CA THR A 304 24.62 -3.20 -5.88
C THR A 304 25.13 -4.45 -5.15
N GLY A 305 24.71 -4.69 -3.91
CA GLY A 305 24.95 -5.95 -3.19
C GLY A 305 24.11 -7.12 -3.72
N LEU A 306 22.89 -6.85 -4.19
CA LEU A 306 22.07 -7.81 -4.93
C LEU A 306 22.52 -7.86 -6.40
N ARG A 307 23.59 -8.63 -6.66
CA ARG A 307 24.20 -8.84 -7.99
C ARG A 307 23.22 -9.09 -9.16
N GLY A 308 21.96 -9.44 -8.89
CA GLY A 308 20.94 -9.67 -9.91
C GLY A 308 20.29 -8.43 -10.53
N LEU A 309 20.27 -7.26 -9.86
CA LEU A 309 19.67 -6.03 -10.41
C LEU A 309 20.71 -4.96 -10.79
N ALA A 310 21.97 -5.12 -10.38
CA ALA A 310 23.04 -4.17 -10.70
C ALA A 310 23.27 -3.94 -12.21
N HIS A 311 22.73 -4.82 -13.06
CA HIS A 311 22.83 -4.73 -14.51
C HIS A 311 21.70 -3.92 -15.16
N VAL A 312 20.63 -3.61 -14.43
CA VAL A 312 19.48 -2.88 -14.98
C VAL A 312 19.66 -1.40 -14.71
N ALA A 313 19.79 -0.61 -15.77
CA ALA A 313 19.99 0.83 -15.62
C ALA A 313 18.68 1.52 -15.17
N PRO A 314 18.76 2.60 -14.38
CA PRO A 314 17.62 3.50 -14.22
C PRO A 314 17.11 3.95 -15.59
N ASP A 315 15.78 4.04 -15.75
CA ASP A 315 15.11 4.39 -17.01
C ASP A 315 15.31 3.40 -18.17
N GLU A 316 15.82 2.20 -17.89
CA GLU A 316 15.81 1.10 -18.85
C GLU A 316 14.38 0.74 -19.26
N LEU A 317 14.21 0.40 -20.54
CA LEU A 317 12.92 0.14 -21.15
C LEU A 317 12.50 -1.32 -20.94
N VAL A 318 11.33 -1.50 -20.34
CA VAL A 318 10.61 -2.77 -20.25
C VAL A 318 9.53 -2.78 -21.32
N ARG A 319 9.59 -3.76 -22.22
CA ARG A 319 8.59 -3.98 -23.27
C ARG A 319 7.86 -5.28 -23.04
N PHE A 320 6.56 -5.20 -22.79
CA PHE A 320 5.73 -6.39 -22.71
C PHE A 320 5.35 -6.84 -24.11
N LYS A 321 5.55 -8.13 -24.38
CA LYS A 321 5.11 -8.83 -25.58
C LYS A 321 4.79 -10.27 -25.23
N ASP A 322 3.85 -10.88 -25.95
CA ASP A 322 3.57 -12.31 -25.81
C ASP A 322 4.66 -13.11 -26.54
N ARG A 323 5.36 -13.95 -25.78
CA ARG A 323 6.47 -14.81 -26.22
C ARG A 323 6.11 -16.29 -26.20
N SER A 324 4.84 -16.61 -26.02
CA SER A 324 4.37 -18.00 -25.95
C SER A 324 4.72 -18.79 -27.21
N ASP A 325 4.56 -18.20 -28.39
CA ASP A 325 4.93 -18.81 -29.66
C ASP A 325 6.45 -18.97 -29.83
N GLU A 326 7.24 -17.96 -29.46
CA GLU A 326 8.72 -18.01 -29.52
C GLU A 326 9.24 -19.19 -28.69
N PHE A 327 8.65 -19.41 -27.51
CA PHE A 327 9.00 -20.51 -26.63
C PHE A 327 8.64 -21.88 -27.24
N GLN A 328 7.42 -22.03 -27.78
CA GLN A 328 7.00 -23.30 -28.40
C GLN A 328 7.84 -23.65 -29.63
N GLN A 329 8.21 -22.67 -30.44
CA GLN A 329 9.07 -22.87 -31.60
C GLN A 329 10.47 -23.35 -31.20
N LYS A 330 11.09 -22.71 -30.20
CA LYS A 330 12.41 -23.13 -29.67
C LYS A 330 12.37 -24.56 -29.14
N ARG A 331 11.31 -24.93 -28.41
CA ARG A 331 11.14 -26.29 -27.87
C ARG A 331 10.99 -27.34 -28.98
N ARG A 332 10.21 -27.05 -30.03
CA ARG A 332 10.04 -27.94 -31.20
C ARG A 332 11.35 -28.13 -31.95
N LYS A 333 12.09 -27.05 -32.19
CA LYS A 333 13.38 -27.10 -32.88
C LYS A 333 14.37 -28.01 -32.13
N LYS A 334 14.48 -27.85 -30.81
CA LYS A 334 15.37 -28.65 -29.97
C LYS A 334 15.04 -30.15 -30.01
N LEU A 335 13.75 -30.52 -29.93
CA LEU A 335 13.32 -31.92 -30.03
C LEU A 335 13.73 -32.54 -31.37
N ASN A 336 13.64 -31.78 -32.46
CA ASN A 336 14.06 -32.25 -33.79
C ASN A 336 15.59 -32.39 -33.91
N ASP A 337 16.36 -31.54 -33.21
CA ASP A 337 17.83 -31.56 -33.25
C ASP A 337 18.42 -32.70 -32.37
N GLU A 338 17.78 -33.04 -31.24
CA GLU A 338 18.29 -34.05 -30.29
C GLU A 338 18.05 -35.51 -30.76
N ASP A 339 16.97 -35.78 -31.49
CA ASP A 339 16.63 -37.17 -31.84
C ASP A 339 17.36 -37.69 -33.08
N GLY A 340 18.00 -36.85 -33.90
CA GLY A 340 18.72 -37.26 -35.12
C GLY A 340 17.89 -38.11 -36.12
N ALA A 341 16.61 -38.30 -35.84
CA ALA A 341 15.73 -39.21 -36.52
C ALA A 341 15.12 -38.46 -37.69
N GLN A 342 15.37 -38.97 -38.90
CA GLN A 342 14.73 -38.47 -40.09
C GLN A 342 13.20 -38.43 -39.88
N PRO A 343 12.52 -37.32 -40.25
CA PRO A 343 11.10 -37.17 -40.06
C PRO A 343 10.36 -38.23 -40.87
N SER A 344 9.90 -39.29 -40.21
CA SER A 344 8.99 -40.26 -40.81
C SER A 344 7.69 -39.53 -41.14
N SER A 345 7.42 -39.38 -42.42
CA SER A 345 6.41 -38.50 -43.05
C SER A 345 4.94 -38.92 -42.84
N SER A 346 4.60 -39.65 -41.77
CA SER A 346 3.22 -40.13 -41.55
C SER A 346 2.40 -39.18 -40.69
N THR A 347 1.81 -38.18 -41.36
CA THR A 347 0.38 -37.83 -41.29
C THR A 347 -0.37 -38.16 -39.99
N ARG A 348 -0.50 -37.14 -39.14
CA ARG A 348 -1.80 -36.83 -38.53
C ARG A 348 -1.88 -35.33 -38.27
N SER A 349 -2.44 -34.63 -39.26
CA SER A 349 -2.92 -33.26 -39.18
C SER A 349 -4.08 -33.19 -38.18
N GLY A 350 -3.78 -33.31 -36.89
CA GLY A 350 -4.69 -32.93 -35.84
C GLY A 350 -4.83 -31.41 -35.93
N SER A 351 -5.97 -30.96 -36.43
CA SER A 351 -6.45 -29.58 -36.31
C SER A 351 -6.63 -29.24 -34.83
N GLY A 352 -5.52 -29.07 -34.12
CA GLY A 352 -5.52 -28.39 -32.83
C GLY A 352 -6.10 -26.99 -33.06
N PRO A 353 -6.91 -26.46 -32.14
CA PRO A 353 -7.59 -25.19 -32.30
C PRO A 353 -6.56 -24.11 -32.63
N GLN A 354 -6.51 -23.74 -33.91
CA GLN A 354 -5.53 -22.87 -34.53
C GLN A 354 -5.94 -21.40 -34.36
N GLY A 355 -6.54 -21.09 -33.21
CA GLY A 355 -6.79 -19.72 -32.79
C GLY A 355 -5.61 -19.27 -31.96
N SER A 356 -4.73 -18.46 -32.55
CA SER A 356 -3.67 -17.74 -31.84
C SER A 356 -4.30 -16.71 -30.89
N SER A 357 -4.94 -17.18 -29.81
CA SER A 357 -5.36 -16.28 -28.73
C SER A 357 -4.08 -15.81 -28.04
N GLN A 358 -3.54 -14.68 -28.50
CA GLN A 358 -2.47 -13.98 -27.80
C GLN A 358 -2.89 -13.81 -26.35
N TYR A 359 -1.99 -14.15 -25.43
CA TYR A 359 -2.24 -13.93 -24.02
C TYR A 359 -2.28 -12.43 -23.73
N GLU A 360 -3.23 -12.01 -22.89
CA GLU A 360 -3.34 -10.60 -22.53
C GLU A 360 -2.07 -10.11 -21.81
N LEU A 361 -1.56 -8.97 -22.27
CA LEU A 361 -0.40 -8.32 -21.69
C LEU A 361 -0.75 -7.65 -20.34
N PRO A 362 0.27 -7.29 -19.53
CA PRO A 362 0.03 -6.54 -18.30
C PRO A 362 -0.77 -5.26 -18.53
N SER A 363 -1.80 -5.07 -17.69
CA SER A 363 -2.70 -3.92 -17.75
C SER A 363 -1.95 -2.63 -17.45
N LYS A 364 -2.02 -1.67 -18.38
CA LYS A 364 -1.47 -0.32 -18.20
C LYS A 364 -2.04 0.37 -16.97
N THR A 365 -3.32 0.15 -16.68
CA THR A 365 -3.98 0.72 -15.51
C THR A 365 -3.43 0.16 -14.22
N PHE A 366 -3.23 -1.16 -14.11
CA PHE A 366 -2.66 -1.77 -12.90
C PHE A 366 -1.22 -1.33 -12.67
N ILE A 367 -0.42 -1.22 -13.74
CA ILE A 367 0.95 -0.70 -13.66
C ILE A 367 0.95 0.77 -13.19
N ALA A 368 0.05 1.60 -13.71
CA ALA A 368 -0.06 3.00 -13.30
C ALA A 368 -0.44 3.13 -11.81
N ILE A 369 -1.32 2.26 -11.32
CA ILE A 369 -1.72 2.21 -9.91
C ILE A 369 -0.54 1.81 -9.03
N HIS A 370 0.18 0.73 -9.39
CA HIS A 370 1.38 0.32 -8.66
C HIS A 370 2.41 1.46 -8.61
N ALA A 371 2.66 2.13 -9.75
CA ALA A 371 3.58 3.25 -9.82
C ALA A 371 3.15 4.45 -8.99
N ALA A 372 1.86 4.77 -8.98
CA ALA A 372 1.29 5.83 -8.14
C ALA A 372 1.48 5.52 -6.66
N VAL A 373 1.07 4.33 -6.22
CA VAL A 373 1.21 3.87 -4.82
C VAL A 373 2.69 3.84 -4.40
N ALA A 374 3.58 3.31 -5.24
CA ALA A 374 5.02 3.31 -4.98
C ALA A 374 5.55 4.74 -4.77
N GLY A 375 5.11 5.67 -5.61
CA GLY A 375 5.43 7.09 -5.50
C GLY A 375 4.98 7.69 -4.17
N VAL A 376 3.71 7.47 -3.79
CA VAL A 376 3.18 7.96 -2.50
C VAL A 376 3.94 7.36 -1.33
N LEU A 377 4.12 6.03 -1.29
CA LEU A 377 4.80 5.33 -0.19
C LEU A 377 6.22 5.83 0.04
N ASN A 378 6.96 6.10 -1.05
CA ASN A 378 8.34 6.57 -0.98
C ASN A 378 8.44 8.07 -0.68
N MET A 379 7.62 8.90 -1.31
CA MET A 379 7.64 10.36 -1.12
C MET A 379 7.19 10.76 0.29
N SER A 380 6.18 10.07 0.84
CA SER A 380 5.64 10.37 2.17
C SER A 380 6.43 9.75 3.32
N GLY A 381 7.28 8.75 3.04
CA GLY A 381 7.89 7.90 4.07
C GLY A 381 6.94 6.84 4.65
N ALA A 382 5.68 6.76 4.18
CA ALA A 382 4.72 5.77 4.65
C ALA A 382 5.20 4.32 4.41
N GLY A 383 5.92 4.06 3.33
CA GLY A 383 6.50 2.74 3.06
C GLY A 383 7.42 2.27 4.19
N LYS A 384 8.37 3.13 4.59
CA LYS A 384 9.30 2.87 5.70
C LYS A 384 8.57 2.77 7.04
N PHE A 385 7.60 3.65 7.28
CA PHE A 385 6.75 3.60 8.47
C PHE A 385 6.06 2.24 8.61
N PHE A 386 5.46 1.72 7.53
CA PHE A 386 4.81 0.41 7.55
C PHE A 386 5.81 -0.74 7.66
N ASP A 387 6.98 -0.67 7.03
CA ASP A 387 8.00 -1.72 7.17
C ASP A 387 8.49 -1.84 8.62
N GLU A 388 8.81 -0.72 9.26
CA GLU A 388 9.17 -0.69 10.68
C GLU A 388 8.04 -1.22 11.55
N LEU A 389 6.81 -0.78 11.27
CA LEU A 389 5.65 -1.17 12.04
C LEU A 389 5.33 -2.67 11.92
N LEU A 390 5.22 -3.19 10.70
CA LEU A 390 4.94 -4.60 10.44
C LEU A 390 6.06 -5.50 10.97
N SER A 391 7.33 -5.08 10.92
CA SER A 391 8.45 -5.83 11.47
C SER A 391 8.38 -6.06 12.98
N LYS A 392 7.65 -5.21 13.73
CA LYS A 392 7.43 -5.40 15.17
C LYS A 392 6.47 -6.56 15.43
N PHE A 393 5.51 -6.78 14.52
CA PHE A 393 4.46 -7.80 14.67
C PHE A 393 4.73 -9.10 13.92
N ASP A 394 5.75 -9.14 13.06
CA ASP A 394 6.12 -10.32 12.27
C ASP A 394 7.12 -11.26 12.99
N LYS A 395 7.56 -10.90 14.21
CA LYS A 395 8.61 -11.65 14.93
C LYS A 395 8.17 -13.02 15.48
N ASP A 396 6.87 -13.33 15.53
CA ASP A 396 6.35 -14.55 16.17
C ASP A 396 5.59 -15.52 15.23
N ASP A 397 6.37 -16.45 14.69
CA ASP A 397 6.17 -17.90 14.72
C ASP A 397 4.72 -18.45 14.68
N LYS A 398 4.24 -18.83 13.48
CA LYS A 398 3.05 -19.65 13.13
C LYS A 398 1.67 -19.29 13.74
N LYS A 399 1.59 -18.63 14.89
CA LYS A 399 0.39 -18.39 15.70
C LYS A 399 -0.24 -17.04 15.38
N ASN A 400 0.57 -16.06 14.94
CA ASN A 400 0.11 -14.72 14.64
C ASN A 400 0.03 -14.54 13.11
N PRO A 401 -1.15 -14.69 12.48
CA PRO A 401 -1.28 -14.42 11.06
C PRO A 401 -0.93 -12.94 10.76
N PRO A 402 -0.33 -12.60 9.61
CA PRO A 402 -0.09 -11.21 9.23
C PRO A 402 -1.38 -10.38 9.28
N ALA A 403 -1.27 -9.11 9.68
CA ALA A 403 -2.39 -8.17 9.63
C ALA A 403 -2.84 -7.98 8.17
N ARG A 404 -4.15 -7.97 7.94
CA ARG A 404 -4.73 -7.84 6.59
C ARG A 404 -5.32 -6.45 6.35
N CYS A 405 -5.86 -5.85 7.40
CA CYS A 405 -6.33 -4.47 7.43
C CYS A 405 -5.77 -3.74 8.65
N TRP A 406 -6.00 -2.44 8.72
CA TRP A 406 -5.52 -1.63 9.83
C TRP A 406 -6.15 -2.06 11.17
N ASP A 407 -7.44 -2.33 11.19
CA ASP A 407 -8.15 -2.79 12.40
C ASP A 407 -7.53 -4.08 12.97
N ASP A 408 -7.13 -5.03 12.11
CA ASP A 408 -6.41 -6.24 12.53
C ASP A 408 -5.09 -5.89 13.24
N LEU A 409 -4.38 -4.87 12.75
CA LEU A 409 -3.12 -4.42 13.32
C LEU A 409 -3.33 -3.71 14.65
N GLU A 410 -4.37 -2.90 14.79
CA GLU A 410 -4.72 -2.24 16.06
C GLU A 410 -5.03 -3.26 17.15
N VAL A 411 -5.83 -4.29 16.83
CA VAL A 411 -6.12 -5.39 17.76
C VAL A 411 -4.84 -6.13 18.16
N LYS A 412 -3.92 -6.36 17.21
CA LYS A 412 -2.63 -6.98 17.50
C LYS A 412 -1.75 -6.12 18.40
N ALA A 413 -1.68 -4.82 18.14
CA ALA A 413 -0.93 -3.87 18.95
C ALA A 413 -1.45 -3.83 20.39
N LEU A 414 -2.77 -3.77 20.56
CA LEU A 414 -3.41 -3.80 21.87
C LEU A 414 -3.11 -5.11 22.62
N ASN A 415 -3.23 -6.25 21.95
CA ASN A 415 -2.94 -7.55 22.56
C ASN A 415 -1.47 -7.72 22.95
N SER A 416 -0.53 -7.20 22.15
CA SER A 416 0.90 -7.22 22.48
C SER A 416 1.17 -6.40 23.75
N HIS A 417 0.61 -5.20 23.82
CA HIS A 417 0.78 -4.30 24.96
C HIS A 417 0.18 -4.87 26.25
N LEU A 418 -1.01 -5.48 26.17
CA LEU A 418 -1.64 -6.16 27.30
C LEU A 418 -0.80 -7.35 27.77
N SER A 419 -0.26 -8.15 26.84
CA SER A 419 0.60 -9.29 27.18
C SER A 419 1.88 -8.86 27.88
N GLU A 420 2.53 -7.80 27.40
CA GLU A 420 3.73 -7.22 28.02
C GLU A 420 3.42 -6.70 29.43
N SER A 421 2.32 -5.95 29.58
CA SER A 421 1.88 -5.40 30.87
C SER A 421 1.59 -6.51 31.89
N VAL A 422 0.90 -7.58 31.47
CA VAL A 422 0.61 -8.74 32.35
C VAL A 422 1.90 -9.45 32.74
N HIS A 423 2.84 -9.65 31.80
CA HIS A 423 4.12 -10.28 32.08
C HIS A 423 4.95 -9.49 33.10
N GLU A 424 5.00 -8.16 32.96
CA GLU A 424 5.68 -7.27 33.92
C GLU A 424 5.03 -7.33 35.31
N MET A 425 3.70 -7.41 35.39
CA MET A 425 3.01 -7.58 36.69
C MET A 425 3.39 -8.89 37.39
N PHE A 426 3.58 -9.99 36.65
CA PHE A 426 3.98 -11.28 37.23
C PHE A 426 5.45 -11.35 37.61
N ILE A 427 6.35 -10.64 36.90
CA ILE A 427 7.77 -10.59 37.26
C ILE A 427 8.00 -9.78 38.55
N ASN A 428 7.17 -8.75 38.77
CA ASN A 428 7.32 -7.83 39.89
C ASN A 428 6.52 -8.23 41.15
N ALA A 429 5.74 -9.32 41.08
CA ALA A 429 4.99 -9.88 42.21
C ALA A 429 5.77 -11.03 42.86
#